data_AF-A0A349TNQ2-F1
#
_entry.id   AF-A0A349TNQ2-F1
#
_cell.length_a   1.000
_cell.length_b   1.000
_cell.length_c   1.000
_cell.angle_alpha   90.00
_cell.angle_beta   90.00
_cell.angle_gamma   90.00
#
_symmetry.space_group_name_H-M   'P 1'
#
loop_
_entity.id
_entity.type
_entity.pdbx_description
1 polymer ?
#
loop_
_entity_poly.entity_id
_entity_poly.type
_entity_poly.pdbx_seq_one_letter_code
_entity_poly.pdbx_strand_id
1 'polypeptide(L)'
;RTDPKQAGAGGSIGDIGTHAFHLTEFVTGLEVTSLLADLHAFVPGRQLDDNAQMLLRFSNGARGSLWASQVAVGHENGLRIRVYGEQASLEWFQEQPNQLRYSVLGETPRVITRGCSAAGDCANAVTRIPGGHPEGFLEAFANLYRDFADQIQARKNQQATPDNANLVPSVTDGLKGVEFVEKAVASSANGGIWQSLESLP
;
A
#
# COMPACT_ATOMS: atom_id res chain seq x y z
N ARG A 1 -6.41 -10.56 -17.50
CA ARG A 1 -6.06 -10.50 -16.06
C ARG A 1 -5.49 -11.82 -15.54
N THR A 2 -6.03 -12.99 -15.90
CA THR A 2 -5.49 -14.29 -15.44
C THR A 2 -4.62 -15.02 -16.46
N ASP A 3 -4.42 -14.45 -17.66
CA ASP A 3 -3.52 -14.98 -18.69
C ASP A 3 -2.08 -14.53 -18.36
N PRO A 4 -1.15 -15.46 -18.03
CA PRO A 4 0.23 -15.11 -17.70
C PRO A 4 0.96 -14.34 -18.80
N LYS A 5 0.58 -14.55 -20.08
CA LYS A 5 1.20 -13.84 -21.21
C LYS A 5 0.89 -12.34 -21.22
N GLN A 6 -0.15 -11.92 -20.51
CA GLN A 6 -0.58 -10.53 -20.41
C GLN A 6 -0.37 -9.94 -19.01
N ALA A 7 -0.51 -10.75 -17.96
CA ALA A 7 -0.48 -10.30 -16.57
C ALA A 7 0.90 -10.43 -15.89
N GLY A 8 1.85 -11.14 -16.52
CA GLY A 8 3.13 -11.46 -15.88
C GLY A 8 3.00 -12.64 -14.91
N ALA A 9 3.97 -12.74 -13.99
CA ALA A 9 4.13 -13.92 -13.12
C ALA A 9 3.17 -13.93 -11.91
N GLY A 10 2.63 -12.79 -11.51
CA GLY A 10 1.73 -12.66 -10.36
C GLY A 10 0.27 -12.49 -10.79
N GLY A 11 -0.63 -13.18 -10.10
CA GLY A 11 -2.07 -12.96 -10.15
C GLY A 11 -2.50 -11.96 -9.08
N SER A 12 -3.05 -12.45 -7.97
CA SER A 12 -3.48 -11.60 -6.85
C SER A 12 -2.34 -10.77 -6.27
N ILE A 13 -1.13 -11.34 -6.19
CA ILE A 13 0.03 -10.65 -5.64
C ILE A 13 0.46 -9.44 -6.48
N GLY A 14 0.36 -9.54 -7.81
CA GLY A 14 0.72 -8.46 -8.74
C GLY A 14 -0.36 -7.40 -8.86
N ASP A 15 -1.63 -7.82 -8.83
CA ASP A 15 -2.79 -6.94 -9.01
C ASP A 15 -3.10 -6.13 -7.75
N ILE A 16 -3.24 -6.77 -6.59
CA ILE A 16 -3.66 -6.12 -5.33
C ILE A 16 -2.61 -6.18 -4.23
N GLY A 17 -1.70 -7.15 -4.28
CA GLY A 17 -0.60 -7.26 -3.33
C GLY A 17 0.39 -6.10 -3.42
N THR A 18 0.67 -5.61 -4.62
CA THR A 18 1.52 -4.42 -4.88
C THR A 18 0.96 -3.16 -4.23
N HIS A 19 -0.37 -2.96 -4.24
CA HIS A 19 -1.01 -1.86 -3.51
C HIS A 19 -0.79 -1.96 -1.99
N ALA A 20 -0.95 -3.16 -1.41
CA ALA A 20 -0.71 -3.38 0.01
C ALA A 20 0.77 -3.21 0.41
N PHE A 21 1.69 -3.69 -0.45
CA PHE A 21 3.13 -3.54 -0.28
C PHE A 21 3.54 -2.06 -0.31
N HIS A 22 3.17 -1.34 -1.37
CA HIS A 22 3.48 0.08 -1.51
C HIS A 22 2.89 0.92 -0.37
N LEU A 23 1.62 0.66 0.00
CA LEU A 23 0.99 1.36 1.13
C LEU A 23 1.75 1.15 2.44
N THR A 24 2.32 -0.04 2.64
CA THR A 24 3.11 -0.36 3.82
C THR A 24 4.38 0.47 3.90
N GLU A 25 5.19 0.52 2.84
CA GLU A 25 6.42 1.34 2.83
C GLU A 25 6.08 2.83 2.89
N PHE A 26 5.06 3.27 2.15
CA PHE A 26 4.61 4.67 2.11
C PHE A 26 4.19 5.19 3.50
N VAL A 27 3.36 4.42 4.23
CA VAL A 27 2.84 4.86 5.54
C VAL A 27 3.89 4.74 6.64
N THR A 28 4.71 3.69 6.61
CA THR A 28 5.69 3.44 7.68
C THR A 28 7.00 4.20 7.48
N GLY A 29 7.33 4.58 6.23
CA GLY A 29 8.65 5.05 5.85
C GLY A 29 9.74 3.98 6.01
N LEU A 30 9.38 2.71 6.22
CA LEU A 30 10.30 1.61 6.41
C LEU A 30 10.42 0.79 5.13
N GLU A 31 11.65 0.41 4.82
CA GLU A 31 11.95 -0.49 3.71
C GLU A 31 11.78 -1.95 4.14
N VAL A 32 11.11 -2.74 3.31
CA VAL A 32 11.08 -4.20 3.40
C VAL A 32 12.37 -4.75 2.82
N THR A 33 13.16 -5.45 3.63
CA THR A 33 14.46 -5.99 3.23
C THR A 33 14.39 -7.44 2.76
N SER A 34 13.38 -8.18 3.21
CA SER A 34 13.15 -9.55 2.77
C SER A 34 11.72 -10.00 3.02
N LEU A 35 11.29 -10.97 2.22
CA LEU A 35 9.97 -11.56 2.28
C LEU A 35 10.03 -13.09 2.24
N LEU A 36 8.98 -13.72 2.74
CA LEU A 36 8.67 -15.13 2.55
C LEU A 36 7.22 -15.21 2.11
N ALA A 37 6.91 -15.98 1.08
CA ALA A 37 5.60 -16.05 0.47
C ALA A 37 5.12 -17.48 0.24
N ASP A 38 3.82 -17.68 0.45
CA ASP A 38 3.06 -18.87 0.08
C ASP A 38 1.90 -18.42 -0.81
N LEU A 39 2.00 -18.72 -2.11
CA LEU A 39 1.04 -18.36 -3.14
C LEU A 39 0.26 -19.60 -3.58
N HIS A 40 -1.04 -19.43 -3.80
CA HIS A 40 -1.91 -20.52 -4.20
C HIS A 40 -2.89 -20.07 -5.29
N ALA A 41 -3.25 -21.01 -6.17
CA ALA A 41 -4.33 -20.85 -7.14
C ALA A 41 -5.45 -21.84 -6.79
N PHE A 42 -6.42 -21.39 -5.98
CA PHE A 42 -7.52 -22.22 -5.49
C PHE A 42 -8.54 -22.53 -6.58
N VAL A 43 -8.79 -21.61 -7.51
CA VAL A 43 -9.76 -21.83 -8.58
C VAL A 43 -9.21 -22.83 -9.61
N PRO A 44 -9.90 -23.97 -9.85
CA PRO A 44 -9.43 -24.97 -10.80
C PRO A 44 -9.18 -24.40 -12.20
N GLY A 45 -8.03 -24.74 -12.78
CA GLY A 45 -7.61 -24.29 -14.11
C GLY A 45 -6.95 -22.91 -14.15
N ARG A 46 -6.93 -22.16 -13.05
CA ARG A 46 -6.20 -20.90 -12.96
C ARG A 46 -4.69 -21.16 -12.88
N GLN A 47 -3.91 -20.42 -13.67
CA GLN A 47 -2.45 -20.56 -13.74
C GLN A 47 -1.69 -19.61 -12.79
N LEU A 48 -2.28 -18.45 -12.50
CA LEU A 48 -1.73 -17.44 -11.60
C LEU A 48 -2.33 -17.59 -10.20
N ASP A 49 -1.62 -17.13 -9.18
CA ASP A 49 -2.13 -17.12 -7.81
C ASP A 49 -3.42 -16.30 -7.70
N ASP A 50 -4.34 -16.76 -6.86
CA ASP A 50 -5.52 -16.02 -6.45
C ASP A 50 -5.57 -15.78 -4.94
N ASN A 51 -4.55 -16.24 -4.23
CA ASN A 51 -4.31 -15.97 -2.83
C ASN A 51 -2.80 -16.01 -2.53
N ALA A 52 -2.31 -15.07 -1.73
CA ALA A 52 -0.92 -15.00 -1.28
C ALA A 52 -0.86 -14.67 0.22
N GLN A 53 -0.17 -15.49 1.01
CA GLN A 53 0.16 -15.24 2.41
C GLN A 53 1.65 -14.98 2.55
N MET A 54 2.04 -13.90 3.22
CA MET A 54 3.44 -13.47 3.25
C MET A 54 3.88 -12.96 4.61
N LEU A 55 5.14 -13.19 4.92
CA LEU A 55 5.85 -12.59 6.06
C LEU A 55 6.91 -11.62 5.54
N LEU A 56 7.05 -10.47 6.21
CA LEU A 56 7.94 -9.39 5.83
C LEU A 56 8.93 -9.07 6.94
N ARG A 57 10.16 -8.69 6.58
CA ARG A 57 11.17 -8.13 7.48
C ARG A 57 11.53 -6.73 7.03
N PHE A 58 11.57 -5.78 7.97
CA PHE A 58 11.89 -4.38 7.69
C PHE A 58 13.32 -4.04 8.08
N SER A 59 13.85 -2.96 7.50
CA SER A 59 15.22 -2.48 7.72
C SER A 59 15.54 -2.14 9.18
N ASN A 60 14.54 -1.72 9.96
CA ASN A 60 14.69 -1.43 11.40
C ASN A 60 14.45 -2.63 12.33
N GLY A 61 14.26 -3.84 11.78
CA GLY A 61 13.98 -5.05 12.55
C GLY A 61 12.50 -5.33 12.82
N ALA A 62 11.59 -4.44 12.43
CA ALA A 62 10.16 -4.71 12.50
C ALA A 62 9.75 -5.93 11.65
N ARG A 63 8.60 -6.51 11.96
CA ARG A 63 8.01 -7.66 11.28
C ARG A 63 6.64 -7.29 10.73
N GLY A 64 6.28 -7.86 9.59
CA GLY A 64 4.97 -7.66 8.98
C GLY A 64 4.39 -8.93 8.41
N SER A 65 3.09 -8.86 8.13
CA SER A 65 2.37 -9.87 7.36
C SER A 65 1.58 -9.17 6.26
N LEU A 66 1.61 -9.73 5.06
CA LEU A 66 0.81 -9.27 3.94
C LEU A 66 -0.07 -10.43 3.46
N TRP A 67 -1.35 -10.13 3.22
CA TRP A 67 -2.29 -11.08 2.65
C TRP A 67 -3.03 -10.41 1.50
N ALA A 68 -3.00 -11.07 0.34
CA ALA A 68 -3.75 -10.68 -0.85
C ALA A 68 -4.61 -11.86 -1.28
N SER A 69 -5.89 -11.62 -1.59
CA SER A 69 -6.81 -12.68 -2.01
C SER A 69 -7.90 -12.15 -2.91
N GLN A 70 -8.14 -12.87 -4.01
CA GLN A 70 -9.26 -12.68 -4.93
C GLN A 70 -10.38 -13.71 -4.69
N VAL A 71 -10.20 -14.60 -3.71
CA VAL A 71 -11.11 -15.72 -3.41
C VAL A 71 -11.63 -15.68 -1.97
N ALA A 72 -11.41 -14.57 -1.26
CA ALA A 72 -11.95 -14.33 0.07
C ALA A 72 -13.41 -13.82 -0.01
N VAL A 73 -14.36 -14.75 -0.13
CA VAL A 73 -15.80 -14.45 -0.24
C VAL A 73 -16.27 -13.53 0.89
N GLY A 74 -17.00 -12.48 0.54
CA GLY A 74 -17.48 -11.45 1.47
C GLY A 74 -16.67 -10.16 1.47
N HIS A 75 -15.57 -10.09 0.72
CA HIS A 75 -14.79 -8.87 0.50
C HIS A 75 -15.01 -8.33 -0.92
N GLU A 76 -15.59 -7.14 -1.03
CA GLU A 76 -15.72 -6.40 -2.30
C GLU A 76 -14.41 -5.69 -2.64
N ASN A 77 -13.91 -4.93 -1.67
CA ASN A 77 -12.54 -4.50 -1.54
C ASN A 77 -12.11 -4.79 -0.08
N GLY A 78 -10.83 -4.67 0.23
CA GLY A 78 -10.36 -5.04 1.57
C GLY A 78 -9.02 -4.48 1.96
N LEU A 79 -8.48 -3.55 1.17
CA LEU A 79 -7.21 -2.90 1.44
C LEU A 79 -7.26 -2.21 2.80
N ARG A 80 -6.33 -2.61 3.67
CA ARG A 80 -6.20 -2.10 5.03
C ARG A 80 -4.75 -2.17 5.46
N ILE A 81 -4.36 -1.23 6.32
CA ILE A 81 -3.05 -1.21 6.95
C ILE A 81 -3.21 -1.02 8.46
N ARG A 82 -2.39 -1.74 9.21
CA ARG A 82 -2.37 -1.69 10.68
C ARG A 82 -0.91 -1.67 11.12
N VAL A 83 -0.50 -0.57 11.75
CA VAL A 83 0.87 -0.33 12.20
C VAL A 83 0.85 -0.28 13.72
N TYR A 84 1.76 -1.02 14.35
CA TYR A 84 1.90 -1.09 15.80
C TYR A 84 3.31 -0.68 16.18
N GLY A 85 3.42 0.45 16.87
CA GLY A 85 4.66 0.90 17.48
C GLY A 85 4.69 0.60 18.97
N GLU A 86 5.78 1.02 19.63
CA GLU A 86 5.96 0.83 21.08
C GLU A 86 4.99 1.65 21.93
N GLN A 87 4.50 2.78 21.40
CA GLN A 87 3.69 3.74 22.14
C GLN A 87 2.24 3.83 21.65
N ALA A 88 1.96 3.46 20.40
CA ALA A 88 0.64 3.59 19.82
C ALA A 88 0.46 2.67 18.60
N SER A 89 -0.79 2.50 18.18
CA SER A 89 -1.16 1.88 16.92
C SER A 89 -1.98 2.81 16.03
N LEU A 90 -1.87 2.58 14.72
CA LEU A 90 -2.67 3.21 13.68
C LEU A 90 -3.31 2.15 12.79
N GLU A 91 -4.60 2.29 12.51
CA GLU A 91 -5.31 1.42 11.57
C GLU A 91 -6.16 2.23 10.60
N TRP A 92 -6.03 1.90 9.32
CA TRP A 92 -6.80 2.52 8.25
C TRP A 92 -7.34 1.48 7.27
N PHE A 93 -8.57 1.70 6.80
CA PHE A 93 -9.33 0.77 5.97
C PHE A 93 -9.88 1.55 4.77
N GLN A 94 -9.55 1.11 3.55
CA GLN A 94 -9.92 1.83 2.32
C GLN A 94 -11.44 1.96 2.13
N GLU A 95 -12.24 1.01 2.64
CA GLU A 95 -13.70 1.09 2.56
C GLU A 95 -14.32 2.10 3.53
N GLN A 96 -13.54 2.58 4.50
CA GLN A 96 -13.88 3.68 5.40
C GLN A 96 -12.75 4.73 5.36
N PRO A 97 -12.46 5.31 4.18
CA PRO A 97 -11.20 6.02 3.94
C PRO A 97 -11.10 7.34 4.72
N ASN A 98 -12.24 7.85 5.21
CA ASN A 98 -12.34 9.09 5.98
C ASN A 98 -12.04 8.91 7.47
N GLN A 99 -11.69 7.70 7.94
CA GLN A 99 -11.44 7.39 9.34
C GLN A 99 -10.06 6.74 9.52
N LEU A 100 -9.30 7.26 10.49
CA LEU A 100 -8.04 6.68 10.95
C LEU A 100 -8.18 6.35 12.43
N ARG A 101 -8.04 5.07 12.79
CA ARG A 101 -8.06 4.65 14.21
C ARG A 101 -6.67 4.87 14.79
N TYR A 102 -6.61 5.55 15.93
CA TYR A 102 -5.39 5.86 16.65
C TYR A 102 -5.53 5.48 18.12
N SER A 103 -4.68 4.58 18.59
CA SER A 103 -4.74 4.07 19.96
C SER A 103 -3.39 4.22 20.64
N VAL A 104 -3.32 5.09 21.65
CA VAL A 104 -2.12 5.26 22.48
C VAL A 104 -2.13 4.22 23.60
N LEU A 105 -0.96 3.67 23.91
CA LEU A 105 -0.79 2.69 24.98
C LEU A 105 -1.26 3.28 26.31
N GLY A 106 -2.21 2.61 26.96
CA GLY A 106 -2.78 3.04 28.24
C GLY A 106 -3.88 4.08 28.13
N GLU A 107 -4.28 4.49 26.93
CA GLU A 107 -5.37 5.46 26.71
C GLU A 107 -6.57 4.84 26.00
N THR A 108 -7.67 5.61 25.93
CA THR A 108 -8.85 5.23 25.15
C THR A 108 -8.57 5.42 23.65
N PRO A 109 -8.87 4.42 22.80
CA PRO A 109 -8.79 4.55 21.35
C PRO A 109 -9.58 5.73 20.79
N ARG A 110 -9.05 6.36 19.75
CA ARG A 110 -9.64 7.53 19.09
C ARG A 110 -9.81 7.27 17.61
N VAL A 111 -10.76 7.96 16.99
CA VAL A 111 -10.93 8.00 15.54
C VAL A 111 -10.65 9.42 15.08
N ILE A 112 -9.63 9.58 14.25
CA ILE A 112 -9.32 10.83 13.56
C ILE A 112 -10.08 10.81 12.24
N THR A 113 -10.88 11.85 12.00
CA THR A 113 -11.70 11.96 10.77
C THR A 113 -11.08 12.92 9.78
N ARG A 114 -11.17 12.61 8.48
CA ARG A 114 -10.73 13.50 7.41
C ARG A 114 -11.32 14.91 7.55
N GLY A 115 -10.50 15.94 7.37
CA GLY A 115 -10.93 17.35 7.42
C GLY A 115 -11.15 17.90 8.83
N CYS A 116 -10.85 17.13 9.88
CA CYS A 116 -10.86 17.66 11.25
C CYS A 116 -9.50 18.29 11.60
N SER A 117 -9.46 19.08 12.67
CA SER A 117 -8.23 19.71 13.16
C SER A 117 -7.13 18.72 13.54
N ALA A 118 -7.50 17.52 14.01
CA ALA A 118 -6.55 16.48 14.38
C ALA A 118 -5.97 15.69 13.18
N ALA A 119 -6.45 15.90 11.95
CA ALA A 119 -5.95 15.20 10.76
C ALA A 119 -4.55 15.68 10.32
N GLY A 120 -4.14 16.89 10.75
CA GLY A 120 -2.87 17.50 10.38
C GLY A 120 -2.87 18.16 9.00
N ASP A 121 -1.87 19.01 8.77
CA ASP A 121 -1.82 19.89 7.60
C ASP A 121 -1.70 19.12 6.28
N CYS A 122 -0.89 18.05 6.25
CA CYS A 122 -0.72 17.21 5.06
C CYS A 122 -2.05 16.58 4.60
N ALA A 123 -2.84 16.03 5.53
CA ALA A 123 -4.14 15.43 5.20
C ALA A 123 -5.19 16.50 4.82
N ASN A 124 -5.13 17.67 5.46
CA ASN A 124 -6.06 18.76 5.19
C ASN A 124 -5.76 19.48 3.86
N ALA A 125 -4.51 19.50 3.40
CA ALA A 125 -4.13 20.08 2.10
C ALA A 125 -4.76 19.34 0.90
N VAL A 126 -5.12 18.06 1.07
CA VAL A 126 -5.72 17.22 0.02
C VAL A 126 -7.22 16.99 0.22
N THR A 127 -7.82 17.67 1.18
CA THR A 127 -9.25 17.69 1.47
C THR A 127 -9.95 18.75 0.61
N ARG A 128 -11.03 18.37 -0.08
CA ARG A 128 -11.80 19.25 -0.97
C ARG A 128 -13.05 19.81 -0.32
N ILE A 129 -13.69 19.01 0.52
CA ILE A 129 -14.98 19.34 1.14
C ILE A 129 -14.94 19.17 2.66
N PRO A 130 -15.77 19.91 3.41
CA PRO A 130 -15.74 19.91 4.88
C PRO A 130 -15.84 18.49 5.47
N GLY A 131 -15.24 18.31 6.65
CA GLY A 131 -15.38 17.08 7.42
C GLY A 131 -16.86 16.70 7.63
N GLY A 132 -17.16 15.41 7.54
CA GLY A 132 -18.52 14.87 7.56
C GLY A 132 -19.17 14.71 6.19
N HIS A 133 -18.67 15.38 5.14
CA HIS A 133 -19.07 15.10 3.76
C HIS A 133 -18.10 14.06 3.17
N PRO A 134 -18.54 12.83 2.84
CA PRO A 134 -17.62 11.76 2.46
C PRO A 134 -16.86 12.09 1.17
N GLU A 135 -15.53 12.01 1.23
CA GLU A 135 -14.67 11.83 0.05
C GLU A 135 -14.28 10.36 -0.07
N GLY A 136 -13.77 9.93 -1.21
CA GLY A 136 -13.44 8.52 -1.42
C GLY A 136 -12.44 8.28 -2.53
N PHE A 137 -12.64 7.18 -3.23
CA PHE A 137 -11.69 6.65 -4.22
C PHE A 137 -11.43 7.63 -5.37
N LEU A 138 -12.47 8.32 -5.87
CA LEU A 138 -12.32 9.28 -6.95
C LEU A 138 -11.49 10.50 -6.53
N GLU A 139 -11.73 11.01 -5.32
CA GLU A 139 -10.99 12.14 -4.76
C GLU A 139 -9.52 11.77 -4.50
N ALA A 140 -9.26 10.54 -4.06
CA ALA A 140 -7.90 10.02 -3.90
C ALA A 140 -7.14 9.99 -5.25
N PHE A 141 -7.77 9.49 -6.32
CA PHE A 141 -7.18 9.54 -7.65
C PHE A 141 -7.02 10.98 -8.17
N ALA A 142 -8.01 11.84 -7.94
CA ALA A 142 -7.91 13.24 -8.32
C ALA A 142 -6.77 13.97 -7.58
N ASN A 143 -6.45 13.58 -6.34
CA ASN A 143 -5.25 14.07 -5.63
C ASN A 143 -3.98 13.65 -6.36
N LEU A 144 -3.85 12.35 -6.67
CA LEU A 144 -2.69 11.82 -7.40
C LEU A 144 -2.47 12.52 -8.75
N TYR A 145 -3.52 12.71 -9.54
CA TYR A 145 -3.42 13.39 -10.83
C TYR A 145 -3.09 14.88 -10.72
N ARG A 146 -3.66 15.59 -9.74
CA ARG A 146 -3.29 16.99 -9.45
C ARG A 146 -1.81 17.08 -9.10
N ASP A 147 -1.37 16.26 -8.15
CA ASP A 147 0.01 16.29 -7.64
C ASP A 147 1.02 15.96 -8.75
N PHE A 148 0.70 15.01 -9.64
CA PHE A 148 1.50 14.73 -10.83
C PHE A 148 1.51 15.91 -11.83
N ALA A 149 0.38 16.56 -12.05
CA ALA A 149 0.31 17.74 -12.90
C ALA A 149 1.15 18.90 -12.33
N ASP A 150 1.14 19.09 -11.01
CA ASP A 150 1.95 20.10 -10.32
C ASP A 150 3.45 19.84 -10.51
N GLN A 151 3.91 18.57 -10.45
CA GLN A 151 5.29 18.21 -10.79
C GLN A 151 5.65 18.59 -12.24
N ILE A 152 4.76 18.33 -13.21
CA ILE A 152 4.98 18.69 -14.62
C ILE A 152 5.10 20.21 -14.77
N GLN A 153 4.21 20.98 -14.15
CA GLN A 153 4.21 22.43 -14.25
C GLN A 153 5.46 23.04 -13.60
N ALA A 154 5.83 22.58 -12.40
CA ALA A 154 7.04 23.00 -11.72
C ALA A 154 8.29 22.76 -12.59
N ARG A 155 8.40 21.56 -13.19
CA ARG A 155 9.50 21.24 -14.10
C ARG A 155 9.52 22.12 -15.36
N LYS A 156 8.36 22.34 -15.98
CA LYS A 156 8.22 23.18 -17.18
C LYS A 156 8.62 24.64 -16.90
N ASN A 157 8.28 25.14 -15.73
CA ASN A 157 8.53 26.52 -15.31
C ASN A 157 9.87 26.70 -14.58
N GLN A 158 10.67 25.65 -14.41
CA GLN A 158 11.91 25.65 -13.64
C GLN A 158 11.72 26.15 -12.19
N GLN A 159 10.60 25.75 -11.58
CA GLN A 159 10.23 26.07 -10.20
C GLN A 159 10.37 24.84 -9.31
N ALA A 160 10.43 25.07 -8.00
CA ALA A 160 10.36 23.98 -7.03
C ALA A 160 8.98 23.32 -7.07
N THR A 161 8.95 21.99 -6.96
CA THR A 161 7.72 21.21 -6.81
C THR A 161 7.09 21.51 -5.45
N PRO A 162 5.76 21.73 -5.38
CA PRO A 162 5.05 21.84 -4.11
C PRO A 162 5.28 20.61 -3.21
N ASP A 163 5.40 20.80 -1.90
CA ASP A 163 5.75 19.72 -0.97
C ASP A 163 4.78 18.52 -1.05
N ASN A 164 3.47 18.78 -1.12
CA ASN A 164 2.45 17.74 -1.27
C ASN A 164 2.60 16.96 -2.58
N ALA A 165 3.04 17.63 -3.65
CA ALA A 165 3.21 17.02 -4.96
C ALA A 165 4.42 16.07 -5.01
N ASN A 166 5.33 16.09 -4.01
CA ASN A 166 6.45 15.15 -3.94
C ASN A 166 6.05 13.74 -3.47
N LEU A 167 4.79 13.52 -3.06
CA LEU A 167 4.29 12.22 -2.59
C LEU A 167 3.72 11.32 -3.70
N VAL A 168 3.79 11.74 -4.97
CA VAL A 168 3.40 10.92 -6.11
C VAL A 168 4.35 9.71 -6.22
N PRO A 169 3.83 8.48 -6.33
CA PRO A 169 4.66 7.29 -6.52
C PRO A 169 5.60 7.44 -7.72
N SER A 170 6.87 7.15 -7.50
CA SER A 170 7.95 7.30 -8.45
C SER A 170 8.14 6.07 -9.34
N VAL A 171 9.04 6.18 -10.32
CA VAL A 171 9.48 5.02 -11.10
C VAL A 171 10.20 3.97 -10.23
N THR A 172 10.90 4.41 -9.18
CA THR A 172 11.59 3.53 -8.24
C THR A 172 10.58 2.73 -7.43
N ASP A 173 9.47 3.35 -6.99
CA ASP A 173 8.38 2.65 -6.32
C ASP A 173 7.74 1.59 -7.22
N GLY A 174 7.59 1.90 -8.51
CA GLY A 174 7.16 0.95 -9.54
C GLY A 174 8.13 -0.23 -9.70
N LEU A 175 9.45 0.04 -9.75
CA LEU A 175 10.47 -0.99 -9.84
C LEU A 175 10.48 -1.91 -8.61
N LYS A 176 10.37 -1.33 -7.39
CA LYS A 176 10.20 -2.11 -6.15
C LYS A 176 8.98 -3.01 -6.21
N GLY A 177 7.86 -2.51 -6.75
CA GLY A 177 6.65 -3.30 -6.92
C GLY A 177 6.84 -4.53 -7.83
N VAL A 178 7.59 -4.37 -8.92
CA VAL A 178 7.93 -5.47 -9.83
C VAL A 178 8.85 -6.48 -9.14
N GLU A 179 9.90 -6.02 -8.47
CA GLU A 179 10.82 -6.89 -7.74
C GLU A 179 10.09 -7.66 -6.62
N PHE A 180 9.23 -6.98 -5.87
CA PHE A 180 8.39 -7.59 -4.83
C PHE A 180 7.60 -8.79 -5.37
N VAL A 181 6.95 -8.65 -6.53
CA VAL A 181 6.19 -9.73 -7.17
C VAL A 181 7.11 -10.87 -7.58
N GLU A 182 8.25 -10.56 -8.21
CA GLU A 182 9.23 -11.56 -8.64
C GLU A 182 9.74 -12.39 -7.45
N LYS A 183 10.17 -11.72 -6.36
CA LYS A 183 10.66 -12.38 -5.15
C LYS A 183 9.55 -13.19 -4.46
N ALA A 184 8.30 -12.71 -4.46
CA ALA A 184 7.19 -13.45 -3.87
C ALA A 184 6.93 -14.77 -4.63
N VAL A 185 6.89 -14.72 -5.97
CA VAL A 185 6.75 -15.91 -6.81
C VAL A 185 7.94 -16.86 -6.61
N ALA A 186 9.17 -16.34 -6.59
CA ALA A 186 10.37 -17.15 -6.35
C ALA A 186 10.37 -17.79 -4.96
N SER A 187 9.94 -17.07 -3.92
CA SER A 187 9.81 -17.60 -2.56
C SER A 187 8.87 -18.79 -2.51
N SER A 188 7.67 -18.64 -3.08
CA SER A 188 6.64 -19.69 -3.08
C SER A 188 7.05 -20.90 -3.91
N ALA A 189 7.60 -20.70 -5.11
CA ALA A 189 8.03 -21.78 -6.00
C ALA A 189 9.14 -22.65 -5.39
N ASN A 190 9.93 -22.10 -4.48
CA ASN A 190 11.01 -22.79 -3.78
C ASN A 190 10.62 -23.30 -2.38
N GLY A 191 9.31 -23.46 -2.11
CA GLY A 191 8.82 -24.02 -0.84
C GLY A 191 8.74 -23.02 0.31
N GLY A 192 8.54 -21.73 0.01
CA GLY A 192 8.36 -20.69 1.03
C GLY A 192 9.66 -20.32 1.73
N ILE A 193 10.71 -20.01 0.97
CA ILE A 193 12.00 -19.58 1.51
C ILE A 193 12.14 -18.06 1.54
N TRP A 194 12.91 -17.52 2.48
CA TRP A 194 13.18 -16.08 2.54
C TRP A 194 13.93 -15.62 1.27
N GLN A 195 13.43 -14.55 0.66
CA GLN A 195 14.02 -13.84 -0.48
C GLN A 195 14.37 -12.42 -0.05
N SER A 196 15.59 -11.99 -0.35
CA SER A 196 16.01 -10.60 -0.13
C SER A 196 15.45 -9.70 -1.23
N LEU A 197 15.09 -8.48 -0.85
CA LEU A 197 14.83 -7.36 -1.77
C LEU A 197 16.09 -6.51 -1.87
N GLU A 198 16.42 -6.06 -3.07
CA GLU A 198 17.55 -5.19 -3.33
C GLU A 198 17.26 -3.76 -2.83
N SER A 199 18.25 -3.13 -2.19
CA SER A 199 18.16 -1.71 -1.91
C SER A 199 18.33 -0.96 -3.23
N LEU A 200 17.24 -0.41 -3.75
CA LEU A 200 17.32 0.42 -4.95
C LEU A 200 17.99 1.78 -4.61
N PRO A 201 18.82 2.31 -5.51
CA PRO A 201 19.54 3.57 -5.31
C PRO A 201 18.62 4.79 -5.26
#